data_AF-A0A847L2N4-F1
#
_entry.id   AF-A0A847L2N4-F1
#
_cell.length_a   1.000
_cell.length_b   1.000
_cell.length_c   1.000
_cell.angle_alpha   90.00
_cell.angle_beta   90.00
_cell.angle_gamma   90.00
#
_symmetry.space_group_name_H-M   'P 1'
#
loop_
_entity.id
_entity.type
_entity.pdbx_description
1 polymer ?
#
loop_
_entity_poly.entity_id
_entity_poly.type
_entity_poly.pdbx_seq_one_letter_code
_entity_poly.pdbx_strand_id
1 'polypeptide(L)' 'MSSVNGIFTEAMLEEAAIEILQSLGYNYAFGPDISLGGDYEERKDYREVILSHRVKDALFKINRDIPREALDDAYRQL' A
#
# COMPACT_ATOMS: atom_id res chain seq x y z
N MET A 1 26.63 -24.02 25.97
CA MET A 1 25.78 -22.95 25.42
C MET A 1 25.73 -23.15 23.92
N SER A 2 24.72 -23.87 23.43
CA SER A 2 24.56 -24.06 21.99
C SER A 2 23.99 -22.77 21.42
N SER A 3 24.80 -22.05 20.65
CA SER A 3 24.35 -20.94 19.83
C SER A 3 23.39 -21.51 18.78
N VAL A 4 22.09 -21.33 19.01
CA VAL A 4 21.10 -21.53 17.96
C VAL A 4 21.32 -20.39 16.97
N ASN A 5 22.08 -20.64 15.91
CA ASN A 5 22.01 -19.82 14.71
C ASN A 5 20.63 -20.09 14.09
N GLY A 6 19.62 -19.38 14.59
CA GLY A 6 18.30 -19.37 13.97
C GLY A 6 18.45 -18.81 12.56
N ILE A 7 17.97 -19.55 11.57
CA ILE A 7 17.96 -19.10 10.18
C ILE A 7 17.07 -17.85 10.12
N PHE A 8 17.67 -16.69 9.83
CA PHE A 8 16.96 -15.47 9.51
C PHE A 8 16.60 -15.50 8.02
N THR A 9 15.31 -15.34 7.69
CA THR A 9 14.79 -15.41 6.32
C THR A 9 14.20 -14.07 5.86
N GLU A 10 14.02 -13.91 4.55
CA GLU A 10 13.33 -12.77 3.97
C GLU A 10 11.89 -12.64 4.47
N ALA A 11 11.21 -13.76 4.73
CA ALA A 11 9.85 -13.76 5.28
C ALA A 11 9.83 -13.18 6.71
N MET A 12 10.81 -13.55 7.55
CA MET A 12 10.92 -12.99 8.89
C MET A 12 11.27 -11.49 8.86
N LEU A 13 12.13 -11.09 7.91
CA LEU A 13 12.46 -9.67 7.70
C LEU A 13 11.23 -8.87 7.26
N GLU A 14 10.44 -9.41 6.33
CA GLU A 14 9.21 -8.79 5.84
C GLU A 14 8.18 -8.60 6.97
N GLU A 15 7.94 -9.64 7.77
CA GLU A 15 7.01 -9.60 8.91
C GLU A 15 7.44 -8.52 9.93
N ALA A 16 8.72 -8.51 10.32
CA ALA A 16 9.25 -7.49 11.22
C ALA A 16 9.14 -6.07 10.64
N ALA A 17 9.37 -5.88 9.34
CA ALA A 17 9.23 -4.59 8.69
C ALA A 17 7.77 -4.09 8.68
N ILE A 18 6.81 -4.99 8.42
CA ILE A 18 5.38 -4.70 8.49
C ILE A 18 4.99 -4.26 9.91
N GLU A 19 5.41 -5.01 10.94
CA GLU A 19 5.13 -4.68 12.33
C GLU A 19 5.68 -3.31 12.74
N ILE A 20 6.92 -3.00 12.34
CA ILE A 20 7.54 -1.69 12.59
C ILE A 20 6.71 -0.58 11.93
N LEU A 21 6.33 -0.72 10.66
CA LEU A 21 5.52 0.29 9.97
C LEU A 21 4.14 0.45 10.59
N GLN A 22 3.48 -0.64 10.98
CA GLN A 22 2.22 -0.59 11.72
C GLN A 22 2.37 0.15 13.05
N SER A 23 3.47 -0.05 13.77
CA SER A 23 3.74 0.68 15.02
C SER A 23 3.91 2.19 14.81
N LEU A 24 4.33 2.61 13.62
CA LEU A 24 4.44 4.01 13.21
C LEU A 24 3.10 4.58 12.66
N GLY A 25 2.03 3.79 12.65
CA GLY A 25 0.70 4.19 12.19
C GLY A 25 0.44 3.98 10.70
N TYR A 26 1.27 3.19 10.00
CA TYR A 26 0.99 2.80 8.62
C TYR A 26 -0.01 1.65 8.58
N ASN A 27 -0.98 1.74 7.66
CA ASN A 27 -1.89 0.64 7.39
C ASN A 27 -1.21 -0.40 6.50
N TYR A 28 -1.37 -1.67 6.88
CA TYR A 28 -0.95 -2.81 6.06
C TYR A 28 -2.15 -3.37 5.29
N ALA A 29 -1.92 -3.81 4.06
CA ALA A 29 -2.87 -4.59 3.26
C ALA A 29 -2.11 -5.75 2.62
N PHE A 30 -2.68 -6.94 2.68
CA PHE A 30 -2.07 -8.13 2.07
C PHE A 30 -2.23 -8.05 0.55
N GLY A 31 -1.11 -8.21 -0.17
CA GLY A 31 -1.07 -8.01 -1.63
C GLY A 31 -2.11 -8.84 -2.41
N PRO A 32 -2.23 -10.16 -2.14
CA PRO A 32 -3.24 -11.01 -2.78
C PRO A 32 -4.68 -10.53 -2.58
N ASP A 33 -5.02 -10.04 -1.38
CA ASP A 33 -6.38 -9.59 -1.08
C ASP A 33 -6.79 -8.39 -1.96
N ILE A 34 -5.85 -7.51 -2.29
CA ILE A 34 -6.09 -6.30 -3.08
C ILE A 34 -5.71 -6.45 -4.57
N SER A 35 -5.27 -7.65 -4.98
CA SER A 35 -4.90 -7.94 -6.37
C SER A 35 -6.13 -8.28 -7.22
N LEU A 36 -5.92 -8.41 -8.53
CA LEU A 36 -6.96 -8.87 -9.47
C LEU A 36 -7.49 -10.25 -9.03
N GLY A 37 -8.78 -10.33 -8.76
CA GLY A 37 -9.48 -11.52 -8.26
C GLY A 37 -9.38 -11.76 -6.75
N GLY A 38 -8.82 -10.81 -5.99
CA GLY A 38 -8.76 -10.86 -4.53
C GLY A 38 -10.06 -10.42 -3.83
N ASP A 39 -10.16 -10.68 -2.53
CA ASP A 39 -11.35 -10.38 -1.72
C ASP A 39 -11.71 -8.87 -1.66
N TYR A 40 -10.69 -8.02 -1.80
CA TYR A 40 -10.79 -6.56 -1.78
C TYR A 40 -10.07 -5.96 -2.99
N GLU A 41 -10.36 -6.46 -4.20
CA GLU A 41 -9.71 -6.05 -5.44
C GLU A 41 -9.59 -4.51 -5.59
N GLU A 42 -8.36 -4.01 -5.57
CA GLU A 42 -8.03 -2.62 -5.88
C GLU A 42 -7.26 -2.48 -7.20
N ARG A 43 -6.73 -3.59 -7.73
CA ARG A 43 -5.99 -3.66 -8.98
C ARG A 43 -6.77 -4.40 -10.05
N LYS A 44 -6.81 -3.84 -11.25
CA LYS A 44 -7.45 -4.47 -12.42
C LYS A 44 -6.45 -5.20 -13.33
N ASP A 45 -5.17 -4.90 -13.18
CA ASP A 45 -4.06 -5.56 -13.87
C ASP A 45 -2.87 -5.66 -12.91
N TYR A 46 -2.14 -6.77 -12.95
CA TYR A 46 -0.90 -6.97 -12.20
C TYR A 46 0.21 -5.97 -12.56
N ARG A 47 0.11 -5.30 -13.72
CA ARG A 47 1.02 -4.25 -14.17
C ARG A 47 0.75 -2.89 -13.52
N GLU A 48 -0.39 -2.69 -12.87
CA GLU A 48 -0.68 -1.43 -12.20
C GLU A 48 0.30 -1.23 -11.05
N VAL A 49 1.05 -0.13 -11.08
CA VAL A 49 1.99 0.26 -10.01
C VAL A 49 1.39 1.26 -9.02
N ILE A 50 0.22 1.82 -9.36
CA ILE A 50 -0.52 2.80 -8.56
C ILE A 50 -1.90 2.25 -8.23
N LEU A 51 -2.30 2.35 -6.96
CA LEU A 51 -3.67 2.10 -6.52
C LEU A 51 -4.51 3.36 -6.74
N SER A 52 -5.12 3.45 -7.93
CA SER A 52 -5.76 4.66 -8.44
C SER A 52 -6.77 5.29 -7.48
N HIS A 53 -7.64 4.49 -6.87
CA HIS A 53 -8.64 4.96 -5.91
C HIS A 53 -7.98 5.54 -4.65
N ARG A 54 -7.00 4.84 -4.06
CA ARG A 54 -6.28 5.34 -2.87
C ARG A 54 -5.58 6.67 -3.14
N VAL A 55 -4.98 6.83 -4.31
CA VAL A 55 -4.31 8.09 -4.67
C VAL A 55 -5.31 9.22 -4.82
N LYS A 56 -6.42 8.99 -5.53
CA LYS A 56 -7.48 10.00 -5.67
C LYS A 56 -8.07 10.38 -4.31
N ASP A 57 -8.39 9.42 -3.46
CA ASP A 57 -8.91 9.66 -2.11
C ASP A 57 -7.91 10.44 -1.25
N ALA A 58 -6.62 10.14 -1.35
CA ALA A 58 -5.57 10.88 -0.67
C ALA A 58 -5.47 12.33 -1.18
N LEU A 59 -5.53 12.54 -2.50
CA LEU A 59 -5.55 13.88 -3.11
C LEU A 59 -6.71 14.71 -2.57
N PHE A 60 -7.92 14.15 -2.51
CA PHE A 60 -9.10 14.81 -1.95
C PHE A 60 -8.96 15.07 -0.45
N LYS A 61 -8.47 14.10 0.32
CA LYS A 61 -8.35 14.20 1.78
C LYS A 61 -7.36 15.29 2.20
N ILE A 62 -6.24 15.40 1.50
CA ILE A 62 -5.17 16.35 1.79
C ILE A 62 -5.53 17.75 1.31
N ASN A 63 -6.16 17.88 0.14
CA ASN A 63 -6.40 19.15 -0.54
C ASN A 63 -7.89 19.54 -0.56
N ARG A 64 -8.52 19.62 0.62
CA ARG A 64 -9.98 19.81 0.73
C ARG A 64 -10.52 21.09 0.10
N ASP A 65 -9.67 22.12 0.00
CA ASP A 65 -10.05 23.43 -0.54
C ASP A 65 -9.82 23.56 -2.06
N ILE A 66 -9.22 22.53 -2.68
CA ILE A 66 -8.97 22.52 -4.13
C ILE A 66 -10.19 21.94 -4.86
N PRO A 67 -10.66 22.57 -5.94
CA PRO A 67 -11.74 22.04 -6.76
C PRO A 67 -11.45 20.62 -7.28
N ARG A 68 -12.47 19.77 -7.28
CA ARG A 68 -12.37 18.37 -7.71
C ARG A 68 -11.79 18.21 -9.11
N GLU A 69 -12.18 19.08 -10.03
CA GLU A 69 -11.68 19.10 -11.41
C GLU A 69 -10.15 19.27 -11.47
N ALA A 70 -9.59 20.17 -10.65
CA ALA A 70 -8.15 20.39 -10.59
C ALA A 70 -7.39 19.19 -10.00
N LEU A 71 -8.00 18.47 -9.05
CA LEU A 71 -7.42 17.23 -8.50
C LEU A 71 -7.47 16.08 -9.52
N ASP A 72 -8.56 15.99 -10.29
CA ASP A 72 -8.68 15.02 -11.38
C ASP A 72 -7.70 15.32 -12.53
N ASP A 73 -7.42 16.59 -12.81
CA ASP A 73 -6.38 17.02 -13.76
C ASP A 73 -4.98 16.69 -13.25
N ALA A 74 -4.70 16.92 -11.95
CA ALA A 74 -3.42 16.59 -11.34
C ALA A 74 -3.15 15.07 -11.39
N TYR A 75 -4.16 14.25 -11.07
CA TYR A 75 -4.05 12.79 -11.16
C TYR A 75 -3.75 12.32 -12.59
N ARG A 76 -4.30 12.99 -13.61
CA ARG A 76 -4.07 12.63 -15.03
C ARG A 76 -2.64 12.89 -15.52
N GLN A 77 -1.83 13.64 -14.78
CA GLN A 77 -0.44 13.94 -15.15
C GLN A 77 0.58 12.96 -14.56
N LEU A 78 0.13 11.99 -13.76
CA LEU A 78 0.95 10.86 -13.26
C LEU A 78 1.15 9.79 -14.33
#